data_AF-A0A915ZA43-F1
#
_entry.id   AF-A0A915ZA43-F1
#
_cell.length_a   1.000
_cell.length_b   1.000
_cell.length_c   1.000
_cell.angle_alpha   90.00
_cell.angle_beta   90.00
_cell.angle_gamma   90.00
#
_symmetry.space_group_name_H-M   'P 1'
#
loop_
_entity.id
_entity.type
_entity.pdbx_description
1 polymer ?
#
loop_
_entity_poly.entity_id
_entity_poly.type
_entity_poly.pdbx_seq_one_letter_code
_entity_poly.pdbx_strand_id
1 'polypeptide(L)'
;MTSTVDAEETLLLNLIFKLQDPIPQYVLGCLPAIATIGAAPDNGLMNKLIWIFRSLGSPFSGLFYFCNINEKGMCAYWLPSDSFIQNGNTILYRPFGHHAMELDLTPNQKKYMRECIAEATVLDRLSSLASAYYIIVGIFAGIARATGAVGNPCIIKDWPYIPLALAWTIPVICVRVFNGRVVFKDPRHKFYFEEPKEEESEESEEERTEKDEIEIMEIKVEENGRNESKRIRVKKLKEDMLNSKIAHTMLTAAFSVLMPWMAVLMAYFTKPIGFACRSKYLTVVCSIWTINSLLAYILHLRGEKSVSGHKYIHGWFCLCGVIIIILFTLLGLLSNTQLWWINLFGNSCITDCS
;
A
#
# COMPACT_ATOMS: atom_id res chain seq x y z
N MET A 1 -43.89 12.92 22.83
CA MET A 1 -42.63 13.35 22.19
C MET A 1 -41.40 12.60 22.71
N THR A 2 -41.51 11.82 23.79
CA THR A 2 -40.42 11.01 24.36
C THR A 2 -40.25 9.62 23.71
N SER A 3 -41.31 9.04 23.12
CA SER A 3 -41.26 7.66 22.59
C SER A 3 -40.48 7.49 21.27
N THR A 4 -40.30 8.55 20.48
CA THR A 4 -39.57 8.48 19.21
C THR A 4 -38.06 8.60 19.40
N VAL A 5 -37.62 9.35 20.41
CA VAL A 5 -36.21 9.55 20.74
C VAL A 5 -35.62 8.27 21.34
N ASP A 6 -36.32 7.63 22.27
CA ASP A 6 -35.90 6.35 22.87
C ASP A 6 -35.83 5.22 21.82
N ALA A 7 -36.76 5.22 20.85
CA ALA A 7 -36.77 4.24 19.76
C ALA A 7 -35.59 4.43 18.80
N GLU A 8 -35.26 5.68 18.45
CA GLU A 8 -34.15 6.03 17.58
C GLU A 8 -32.79 5.75 18.24
N GLU A 9 -32.66 6.04 19.54
CA GLU A 9 -31.47 5.73 20.35
C GLU A 9 -31.26 4.21 20.49
N THR A 10 -32.35 3.44 20.67
CA THR A 10 -32.32 1.98 20.69
C THR A 10 -31.97 1.38 19.32
N LEU A 11 -32.41 2.02 18.22
CA LEU A 11 -32.08 1.61 16.85
C LEU A 11 -30.61 1.87 16.52
N LEU A 12 -30.09 3.05 16.92
CA LEU A 12 -28.68 3.42 16.81
C LEU A 12 -27.80 2.48 17.62
N LEU A 13 -28.17 2.17 18.86
CA LEU A 13 -27.44 1.21 19.71
C LEU A 13 -27.44 -0.19 19.09
N ASN A 14 -28.59 -0.68 18.61
CA ASN A 14 -28.68 -1.97 17.94
C ASN A 14 -27.90 -2.01 16.61
N LEU A 15 -27.88 -0.91 15.86
CA LEU A 15 -27.07 -0.76 14.67
C LEU A 15 -25.58 -0.80 15.03
N ILE A 16 -25.15 -0.08 16.07
CA ILE A 16 -23.77 -0.10 16.57
C ILE A 16 -23.37 -1.50 17.03
N PHE A 17 -24.24 -2.22 17.75
CA PHE A 17 -23.98 -3.60 18.15
C PHE A 17 -23.88 -4.57 16.97
N LYS A 18 -24.68 -4.39 15.92
CA LYS A 18 -24.54 -5.14 14.65
C LYS A 18 -23.29 -4.76 13.88
N LEU A 19 -22.90 -3.48 13.86
CA LEU A 19 -21.65 -3.04 13.24
C LEU A 19 -20.44 -3.55 14.02
N GLN A 20 -20.60 -3.86 15.31
CA GLN A 20 -19.59 -4.55 16.11
C GLN A 20 -19.46 -6.04 15.78
N ASP A 21 -20.30 -6.61 14.90
CA ASP A 21 -20.11 -7.98 14.44
C ASP A 21 -18.85 -8.09 13.57
N PRO A 22 -18.12 -9.21 13.68
CA PRO A 22 -16.87 -9.42 12.94
C PRO A 22 -17.09 -9.40 11.42
N ILE A 23 -18.25 -9.84 10.93
CA ILE A 23 -18.55 -9.92 9.50
C ILE A 23 -18.59 -8.52 8.83
N PRO A 24 -19.41 -7.55 9.30
CA PRO A 24 -19.34 -6.16 8.81
C PRO A 24 -17.94 -5.55 8.89
N GLN A 25 -17.18 -5.83 9.93
CA GLN A 25 -15.82 -5.31 10.10
C GLN A 25 -14.83 -5.87 9.07
N TYR A 26 -14.97 -7.13 8.66
CA TYR A 26 -14.16 -7.68 7.58
C TYR A 26 -14.47 -7.00 6.25
N VAL A 27 -15.76 -6.94 5.91
CA VAL A 27 -16.21 -6.49 4.59
C VAL A 27 -16.05 -4.98 4.42
N LEU A 28 -16.40 -4.20 5.45
CA LEU A 28 -16.40 -2.73 5.39
C LEU A 28 -15.16 -2.09 6.04
N GLY A 29 -14.53 -2.80 6.98
CA GLY A 29 -13.35 -2.32 7.69
C GLY A 29 -12.03 -2.67 6.99
N CYS A 30 -11.89 -3.91 6.51
CA CYS A 30 -10.60 -4.42 6.04
C CYS A 30 -10.46 -4.35 4.52
N LEU A 31 -11.48 -4.78 3.76
CA LEU A 31 -11.40 -4.83 2.30
C LEU A 31 -11.14 -3.46 1.66
N PRO A 32 -11.83 -2.36 2.05
CA PRO A 32 -11.55 -1.07 1.43
C PRO A 32 -10.18 -0.52 1.81
N ALA A 33 -9.72 -0.74 3.05
CA ALA A 33 -8.35 -0.41 3.44
C ALA A 33 -7.32 -1.13 2.56
N ILE A 34 -7.46 -2.45 2.38
CA ILE A 34 -6.60 -3.29 1.54
C ILE A 34 -6.65 -2.84 0.06
N ALA A 35 -7.84 -2.54 -0.46
CA ALA A 35 -8.01 -2.03 -1.81
C ALA A 35 -7.34 -0.66 -1.99
N THR A 36 -7.41 0.20 -0.98
CA THR A 36 -6.85 1.56 -1.04
C THR A 36 -5.32 1.54 -1.08
N ILE A 37 -4.67 0.72 -0.25
CA ILE A 37 -3.20 0.56 -0.24
C ILE A 37 -2.66 -0.14 -1.50
N GLY A 38 -3.49 -0.96 -2.15
CA GLY A 38 -3.15 -1.68 -3.37
C GLY A 38 -3.59 -0.97 -4.65
N ALA A 39 -4.04 0.28 -4.55
CA ALA A 39 -4.44 1.03 -5.73
C ALA A 39 -3.23 1.38 -6.61
N ALA A 40 -3.12 0.68 -7.74
CA ALA A 40 -2.15 0.93 -8.80
C ALA A 40 -2.84 1.32 -10.11
N PRO A 41 -2.15 2.07 -10.99
CA PRO A 41 -2.69 2.50 -12.27
C PRO A 41 -2.61 1.41 -13.35
N ASP A 42 -2.02 0.25 -13.03
CA ASP A 42 -1.95 -0.90 -13.94
C ASP A 42 -3.33 -1.32 -14.45
N ASN A 43 -3.40 -1.60 -15.74
CA ASN A 43 -4.60 -2.14 -16.37
C ASN A 43 -4.76 -3.63 -16.04
N GLY A 44 -6.02 -4.07 -15.90
CA GLY A 44 -6.37 -5.47 -15.64
C GLY A 44 -6.47 -5.83 -14.16
N LEU A 45 -7.41 -6.73 -13.85
CA LEU A 45 -7.69 -7.16 -12.47
C LEU A 45 -6.47 -7.86 -11.84
N MET A 46 -5.78 -8.71 -12.60
CA MET A 46 -4.64 -9.47 -12.08
C MET A 46 -3.48 -8.58 -11.65
N ASN A 47 -3.13 -7.55 -12.44
CA ASN A 47 -2.06 -6.62 -12.08
C ASN A 47 -2.40 -5.82 -10.82
N LYS A 48 -3.67 -5.41 -10.67
CA LYS A 48 -4.16 -4.76 -9.45
C LYS A 48 -4.10 -5.68 -8.24
N LEU A 49 -4.49 -6.95 -8.39
CA LEU A 49 -4.39 -7.95 -7.32
C LEU A 49 -2.93 -8.21 -6.92
N ILE A 50 -2.02 -8.31 -7.89
CA ILE A 50 -0.58 -8.43 -7.63
C ILE A 50 -0.09 -7.25 -6.80
N TRP A 51 -0.49 -6.02 -7.14
CA TRP A 51 -0.11 -4.85 -6.37
C TRP A 51 -0.72 -4.82 -4.96
N ILE A 52 -2.00 -5.23 -4.82
CA ILE A 52 -2.64 -5.43 -3.51
C ILE A 52 -1.83 -6.41 -2.66
N PHE A 53 -1.48 -7.57 -3.21
CA PHE A 53 -0.71 -8.58 -2.48
C PHE A 53 0.68 -8.05 -2.10
N ARG A 54 1.37 -7.34 -3.01
CA ARG A 54 2.65 -6.70 -2.68
C ARG A 54 2.52 -5.70 -1.53
N SER A 55 1.55 -4.79 -1.62
CA SER A 55 1.32 -3.75 -0.60
C SER A 55 0.96 -4.36 0.75
N LEU A 56 0.16 -5.42 0.75
CA LEU A 56 -0.21 -6.12 1.97
C LEU A 56 0.94 -6.98 2.52
N GLY A 57 1.79 -7.54 1.67
CA GLY A 57 2.96 -8.32 2.09
C GLY A 57 4.11 -7.47 2.64
N SER A 58 4.19 -6.20 2.24
CA SER A 58 5.20 -5.23 2.69
C SER A 58 4.53 -3.88 2.99
N PRO A 59 4.19 -3.60 4.27
CA PRO A 59 3.59 -2.33 4.66
C PRO A 59 4.37 -1.10 4.22
N PHE A 60 5.72 -1.16 4.24
CA PHE A 60 6.55 -0.06 3.71
C PHE A 60 6.25 0.21 2.23
N SER A 61 6.18 -0.83 1.40
CA SER A 61 5.87 -0.68 -0.03
C SER A 61 4.47 -0.09 -0.26
N GLY A 62 3.48 -0.54 0.53
CA GLY A 62 2.12 -0.01 0.47
C GLY A 62 1.99 1.44 0.94
N LEU A 63 2.79 1.85 1.92
CA LEU A 63 2.79 3.22 2.47
C LEU A 63 3.62 4.20 1.64
N PHE A 64 4.70 3.73 1.01
CA PHE A 64 5.71 4.59 0.41
C PHE A 64 5.10 5.60 -0.57
N TYR A 65 4.28 5.11 -1.50
CA TYR A 65 3.65 5.96 -2.52
C TYR A 65 2.82 7.08 -1.88
N PHE A 66 1.93 6.75 -0.95
CA PHE A 66 1.00 7.72 -0.40
C PHE A 66 1.65 8.69 0.59
N CYS A 67 2.64 8.23 1.36
CA CYS A 67 3.26 9.04 2.40
C CYS A 67 4.41 9.91 1.89
N ASN A 68 5.09 9.53 0.79
CA ASN A 68 6.33 10.19 0.36
C ASN A 68 6.18 10.96 -0.96
N ILE A 69 5.17 10.64 -1.76
CA ILE A 69 4.98 11.22 -3.09
C ILE A 69 3.96 12.36 -3.01
N ASN A 70 4.36 13.53 -3.49
CA ASN A 70 3.46 14.66 -3.61
C ASN A 70 2.65 14.59 -4.92
N GLU A 71 1.67 15.47 -5.06
CA GLU A 71 0.83 15.56 -6.25
C GLU A 71 1.63 15.61 -7.57
N LYS A 72 2.67 16.44 -7.63
CA LYS A 72 3.53 16.59 -8.82
C LYS A 72 4.24 15.29 -9.19
N GLY A 73 4.58 14.46 -8.20
CA GLY A 73 5.24 13.17 -8.38
C GLY A 73 4.28 12.00 -8.55
N MET A 74 2.96 12.16 -8.39
CA MET A 74 2.02 11.04 -8.34
C MET A 74 2.06 10.15 -9.59
N CYS A 75 2.12 10.74 -10.78
CA CYS A 75 2.27 9.97 -12.02
C CYS A 75 3.71 9.56 -12.28
N ALA A 76 4.67 10.44 -12.01
CA ALA A 76 6.10 10.17 -12.22
C ALA A 76 6.59 8.98 -11.38
N TYR A 77 5.99 8.76 -10.20
CA TYR A 77 6.28 7.59 -9.39
C TYR A 77 6.15 6.30 -10.21
N TRP A 78 5.16 6.17 -11.07
CA TRP A 78 4.92 4.91 -11.79
C TRP A 78 5.89 4.66 -12.96
N LEU A 79 6.80 5.62 -13.24
CA LEU A 79 7.77 5.52 -14.33
C LEU A 79 9.08 4.86 -13.88
N PRO A 80 9.75 4.12 -14.77
CA PRO A 80 11.10 3.61 -14.55
C PRO A 80 12.16 4.73 -14.58
N SER A 81 13.38 4.43 -14.12
CA SER A 81 14.46 5.42 -13.95
C SER A 81 14.99 6.00 -15.27
N ASP A 82 14.94 5.21 -16.35
CA ASP A 82 15.23 5.59 -17.74
C ASP A 82 14.37 6.75 -18.27
N SER A 83 13.20 6.95 -17.67
CA SER A 83 12.25 8.01 -18.01
C SER A 83 12.71 9.38 -17.51
N PHE A 84 13.80 9.45 -16.75
CA PHE A 84 14.32 10.65 -16.11
C PHE A 84 15.75 10.96 -16.54
N ILE A 85 16.04 12.23 -16.80
CA ILE A 85 17.35 12.71 -17.23
C ILE A 85 17.89 13.81 -16.32
N GLN A 86 19.17 13.75 -16.02
CA GLN A 86 19.93 14.76 -15.30
C GLN A 86 21.17 15.12 -16.14
N ASN A 87 21.29 16.40 -16.49
CA ASN A 87 22.41 16.92 -17.29
C ASN A 87 22.64 16.14 -18.61
N GLY A 88 21.56 15.75 -19.29
CA GLY A 88 21.61 14.99 -20.55
C GLY A 88 21.71 13.47 -20.38
N ASN A 89 22.06 12.96 -19.20
CA ASN A 89 22.21 11.52 -18.95
C ASN A 89 21.01 10.94 -18.20
N THR A 90 20.64 9.70 -18.49
CA THR A 90 19.64 8.96 -17.71
C THR A 90 20.13 8.72 -16.29
N ILE A 91 19.23 8.83 -15.32
CA ILE A 91 19.58 8.57 -13.92
C ILE A 91 19.55 7.06 -13.62
N LEU A 92 20.42 6.63 -12.70
CA LEU A 92 20.56 5.22 -12.35
C LEU A 92 19.38 4.70 -11.50
N TYR A 93 18.79 5.56 -10.68
CA TYR A 93 17.73 5.21 -9.72
C TYR A 93 16.56 6.18 -9.81
N ARG A 94 15.36 5.71 -9.45
CA ARG A 94 14.15 6.54 -9.44
C ARG A 94 14.27 7.71 -8.45
N PRO A 95 13.79 8.92 -8.80
CA PRO A 95 14.10 10.15 -8.08
C PRO A 95 13.19 10.40 -6.87
N PHE A 96 13.04 9.41 -5.98
CA PHE A 96 12.08 9.47 -4.85
C PHE A 96 12.71 9.00 -3.53
N GLY A 97 12.14 9.48 -2.41
CA GLY A 97 12.59 9.14 -1.06
C GLY A 97 14.04 9.55 -0.79
N HIS A 98 14.93 8.56 -0.56
CA HIS A 98 16.36 8.83 -0.33
C HIS A 98 17.09 9.36 -1.56
N HIS A 99 16.59 9.04 -2.76
CA HIS A 99 17.13 9.49 -4.03
C HIS A 99 16.32 10.65 -4.61
N ALA A 100 15.62 11.42 -3.77
CA ALA A 100 14.70 12.46 -4.22
C ALA A 100 15.39 13.49 -5.14
N MET A 101 14.76 13.76 -6.28
CA MET A 101 15.14 14.84 -7.20
C MET A 101 13.92 15.72 -7.53
N GLU A 102 14.16 16.98 -7.91
CA GLU A 102 13.11 17.93 -8.26
C GLU A 102 12.71 17.70 -9.72
N LEU A 103 11.42 17.49 -9.97
CA LEU A 103 10.89 17.26 -11.31
C LEU A 103 10.68 18.60 -12.05
N ASP A 104 11.43 18.81 -13.13
CA ASP A 104 11.30 19.96 -14.03
C ASP A 104 10.41 19.61 -15.23
N LEU A 105 9.10 19.66 -15.01
CA LEU A 105 8.09 19.23 -15.98
C LEU A 105 7.76 20.32 -17.00
N THR A 106 7.77 19.97 -18.29
CA THR A 106 7.28 20.83 -19.37
C THR A 106 5.75 20.97 -19.32
N PRO A 107 5.15 22.02 -19.93
CA PRO A 107 3.70 22.18 -20.00
C PRO A 107 2.97 20.96 -20.59
N ASN A 108 3.56 20.33 -21.61
CA ASN A 108 3.01 19.13 -22.25
C ASN A 108 3.05 17.92 -21.30
N GLN A 109 4.15 17.70 -20.58
CA GLN A 109 4.24 16.63 -19.57
C GLN A 109 3.21 16.83 -18.44
N LYS A 110 3.04 18.06 -17.96
CA LYS A 110 2.00 18.40 -16.97
C LYS A 110 0.59 18.11 -17.50
N LYS A 111 0.35 18.27 -18.80
CA LYS A 111 -0.94 17.91 -19.43
C LYS A 111 -1.13 16.40 -19.44
N TYR A 112 -0.13 15.64 -19.89
CA TYR A 112 -0.20 14.17 -19.90
C TYR A 112 -0.40 13.57 -18.51
N MET A 113 0.30 14.09 -17.50
CA MET A 113 0.11 13.65 -16.12
C MET A 113 -1.30 13.96 -15.60
N ARG A 114 -1.86 15.12 -15.93
CA ARG A 114 -3.25 15.46 -15.56
C ARG A 114 -4.27 14.54 -16.21
N GLU A 115 -4.06 14.10 -17.45
CA GLU A 115 -4.93 13.13 -18.12
C GLU A 115 -4.92 11.74 -17.45
N CYS A 116 -3.90 11.44 -16.64
CA CYS A 116 -3.77 10.17 -15.91
C CYS A 116 -4.33 10.23 -14.49
N ILE A 117 -4.69 11.42 -14.00
CA ILE A 117 -5.23 11.65 -12.66
C ILE A 117 -6.74 11.86 -12.73
N ALA A 118 -7.47 11.20 -11.85
CA ALA A 118 -8.90 11.40 -11.64
C ALA A 118 -9.17 11.67 -10.16
N GLU A 119 -10.31 12.29 -9.87
CA GLU A 119 -10.80 12.37 -8.50
C GLU A 119 -11.34 11.00 -8.05
N ALA A 120 -11.02 10.64 -6.82
CA ALA A 120 -11.59 9.49 -6.13
C ALA A 120 -13.10 9.70 -6.04
N THR A 121 -13.85 8.66 -6.40
CA THR A 121 -15.32 8.72 -6.38
C THR A 121 -15.81 8.92 -4.95
N VAL A 122 -17.02 9.47 -4.80
CA VAL A 122 -17.66 9.62 -3.49
C VAL A 122 -17.76 8.28 -2.78
N LEU A 123 -18.08 7.21 -3.53
CA LEU A 123 -18.15 5.86 -3.01
C LEU A 123 -16.81 5.38 -2.48
N ASP A 124 -15.70 5.61 -3.20
CA ASP A 124 -14.36 5.23 -2.75
C ASP A 124 -13.97 5.95 -1.46
N ARG A 125 -14.30 7.24 -1.35
CA ARG A 125 -14.02 8.04 -0.15
C ARG A 125 -14.86 7.57 1.04
N LEU A 126 -16.16 7.33 0.85
CA LEU A 126 -17.03 6.80 1.89
C LEU A 126 -16.62 5.39 2.35
N SER A 127 -16.23 4.53 1.41
CA SER A 127 -15.74 3.18 1.72
C SER A 127 -14.44 3.22 2.52
N SER A 128 -13.52 4.12 2.16
CA SER A 128 -12.29 4.35 2.92
C SER A 128 -12.56 4.92 4.32
N LEU A 129 -13.55 5.83 4.45
CA LEU A 129 -14.01 6.36 5.73
C LEU A 129 -14.63 5.29 6.63
N ALA A 130 -15.41 4.37 6.06
CA ALA A 130 -15.93 3.23 6.79
C ALA A 130 -14.78 2.38 7.36
N SER A 131 -13.71 2.15 6.58
CA SER A 131 -12.50 1.50 7.09
C SER A 131 -11.84 2.27 8.22
N ALA A 132 -11.68 3.59 8.10
CA ALA A 132 -11.15 4.41 9.20
C ALA A 132 -11.99 4.30 10.46
N TYR A 133 -13.33 4.35 10.34
CA TYR A 133 -14.25 4.19 11.46
C TYR A 133 -14.01 2.86 12.19
N TYR A 134 -13.96 1.74 11.47
CA TYR A 134 -13.75 0.43 12.09
C TYR A 134 -12.37 0.27 12.73
N ILE A 135 -11.33 0.85 12.13
CA ILE A 135 -9.98 0.85 12.72
C ILE A 135 -9.99 1.66 14.03
N ILE A 136 -10.57 2.86 14.03
CA ILE A 136 -10.63 3.76 15.19
C ILE A 136 -11.45 3.15 16.32
N VAL A 137 -12.65 2.64 16.00
CA VAL A 137 -13.50 1.91 16.96
C VAL A 137 -12.71 0.71 17.51
N GLY A 138 -12.01 -0.02 16.63
CA GLY A 138 -11.08 -1.11 16.96
C GLY A 138 -10.07 -0.73 18.04
N ILE A 139 -9.39 0.41 17.88
CA ILE A 139 -8.40 0.94 18.82
C ILE A 139 -9.06 1.27 20.17
N PHE A 140 -10.14 2.07 20.17
CA PHE A 140 -10.75 2.56 21.41
C PHE A 140 -11.29 1.44 22.28
N ALA A 141 -12.00 0.48 21.70
CA ALA A 141 -12.53 -0.64 22.46
C ALA A 141 -11.45 -1.64 22.87
N GLY A 142 -10.38 -1.80 22.07
CA GLY A 142 -9.19 -2.52 22.51
C GLY A 142 -8.63 -1.90 23.80
N ILE A 143 -8.46 -0.57 23.82
CA ILE A 143 -7.97 0.16 25.00
C ILE A 143 -8.94 0.00 26.16
N ALA A 144 -10.23 0.21 25.95
CA ALA A 144 -11.25 0.11 27.00
C ALA A 144 -11.31 -1.29 27.63
N ARG A 145 -11.07 -2.36 26.85
CA ARG A 145 -10.97 -3.73 27.38
C ARG A 145 -9.66 -3.98 28.11
N ALA A 146 -8.53 -3.50 27.57
CA ALA A 146 -7.23 -3.65 28.21
C ALA A 146 -7.15 -2.90 29.57
N THR A 147 -7.86 -1.78 29.71
CA THR A 147 -7.94 -1.02 30.97
C THR A 147 -9.05 -1.49 31.92
N GLY A 148 -9.87 -2.46 31.51
CA GLY A 148 -11.01 -2.94 32.30
C GLY A 148 -12.17 -1.95 32.40
N ALA A 149 -12.20 -0.91 31.57
CA ALA A 149 -13.22 0.13 31.58
C ALA A 149 -14.56 -0.33 30.97
N VAL A 150 -14.56 -1.30 30.04
CA VAL A 150 -15.78 -1.79 29.38
C VAL A 150 -15.72 -3.31 29.19
N GLY A 151 -16.83 -3.97 29.51
CA GLY A 151 -17.05 -5.40 29.30
C GLY A 151 -16.75 -6.23 30.54
N ASN A 152 -17.61 -7.20 30.81
CA ASN A 152 -17.30 -8.25 31.79
C ASN A 152 -16.10 -9.05 31.24
N PRO A 153 -15.04 -9.35 32.02
CA PRO A 153 -13.87 -10.12 31.57
C PRO A 153 -14.19 -11.46 30.87
N CYS A 154 -15.43 -11.93 30.96
CA CYS A 154 -15.91 -13.16 30.34
C CYS A 154 -16.86 -12.99 29.14
N ILE A 155 -16.97 -11.82 28.52
CA ILE A 155 -17.76 -11.70 27.29
C ILE A 155 -17.03 -12.43 26.16
N ILE A 156 -17.57 -13.60 25.80
CA ILE A 156 -17.09 -14.57 24.79
C ILE A 156 -17.01 -13.95 23.39
N LYS A 157 -17.73 -12.85 23.12
CA LYS A 157 -17.75 -12.21 21.81
C LYS A 157 -16.47 -11.41 21.59
N ASP A 158 -15.66 -11.95 20.69
CA ASP A 158 -14.34 -11.48 20.32
C ASP A 158 -14.42 -10.09 19.66
N TRP A 159 -13.43 -9.25 19.93
CA TRP A 159 -13.36 -7.87 19.42
C TRP A 159 -12.49 -7.81 18.14
N PRO A 160 -12.73 -6.88 17.18
CA PRO A 160 -11.93 -6.75 15.96
C PRO A 160 -10.44 -6.45 16.17
N TYR A 161 -9.62 -7.50 16.20
CA TYR A 161 -8.16 -7.36 16.12
C TYR A 161 -7.66 -7.14 14.69
N ILE A 162 -8.42 -7.53 13.66
CA ILE A 162 -7.98 -7.42 12.26
C ILE A 162 -8.02 -5.96 11.75
N PRO A 163 -9.12 -5.19 11.95
CA PRO A 163 -9.08 -3.75 11.68
C PRO A 163 -7.94 -3.05 12.43
N LEU A 164 -7.70 -3.39 13.70
CA LEU A 164 -6.57 -2.87 14.46
C LEU A 164 -5.22 -3.25 13.83
N ALA A 165 -5.05 -4.50 13.36
CA ALA A 165 -3.85 -4.94 12.65
C ALA A 165 -3.63 -4.18 11.34
N LEU A 166 -4.68 -3.59 10.77
CA LEU A 166 -4.62 -2.71 9.60
C LEU A 166 -4.50 -1.22 9.97
N ALA A 167 -4.26 -0.85 11.24
CA ALA A 167 -4.10 0.55 11.64
C ALA A 167 -2.95 1.27 10.92
N TRP A 168 -1.94 0.53 10.46
CA TRP A 168 -0.87 1.09 9.63
C TRP A 168 -1.36 1.64 8.28
N THR A 169 -2.58 1.30 7.84
CA THR A 169 -3.18 1.82 6.59
C THR A 169 -3.84 3.20 6.75
N ILE A 170 -3.99 3.70 7.99
CA ILE A 170 -4.64 5.00 8.28
C ILE A 170 -4.04 6.15 7.43
N PRO A 171 -2.71 6.33 7.31
CA PRO A 171 -2.16 7.42 6.51
C PRO A 171 -2.62 7.38 5.05
N VAL A 172 -2.71 6.18 4.47
CA VAL A 172 -3.17 5.98 3.10
C VAL A 172 -4.65 6.35 2.95
N ILE A 173 -5.48 5.94 3.92
CA ILE A 173 -6.90 6.30 3.97
C ILE A 173 -7.05 7.82 4.07
N CYS A 174 -6.29 8.49 4.94
CA CYS A 174 -6.31 9.95 5.07
C CYS A 174 -5.94 10.64 3.76
N VAL A 175 -4.86 10.21 3.10
CA VAL A 175 -4.46 10.75 1.79
C VAL A 175 -5.58 10.53 0.76
N ARG A 176 -6.21 9.35 0.74
CA ARG A 176 -7.31 9.07 -0.19
C ARG A 176 -8.53 9.97 0.05
N VAL A 177 -8.94 10.14 1.30
CA VAL A 177 -10.14 10.89 1.68
C VAL A 177 -9.95 12.40 1.49
N PHE A 178 -8.83 12.95 1.98
CA PHE A 178 -8.60 14.39 1.96
C PHE A 178 -8.01 14.90 0.65
N ASN A 179 -7.03 14.21 0.05
CA ASN A 179 -6.45 14.67 -1.22
C ASN A 179 -7.32 14.30 -2.41
N GLY A 180 -8.10 13.21 -2.30
CA GLY A 180 -9.15 12.86 -3.24
C GLY A 180 -8.68 12.58 -4.66
N ARG A 181 -7.37 12.42 -4.93
CA ARG A 181 -6.83 12.19 -6.28
C ARG A 181 -6.19 10.83 -6.41
N VAL A 182 -6.36 10.22 -7.59
CA VAL A 182 -5.91 8.86 -7.90
C VAL A 182 -5.32 8.84 -9.30
N VAL A 183 -4.21 8.12 -9.48
CA VAL A 183 -3.73 7.80 -10.82
C VAL A 183 -4.54 6.61 -11.32
N PHE A 184 -5.42 6.84 -12.29
CA PHE A 184 -6.37 5.84 -12.78
C PHE A 184 -5.98 5.25 -14.13
N LYS A 185 -5.13 5.96 -14.89
CA LYS A 185 -4.52 5.47 -16.12
C LYS A 185 -3.03 5.30 -15.91
N ASP A 186 -2.49 4.21 -16.42
CA ASP A 186 -1.06 3.96 -16.42
C ASP A 186 -0.31 5.03 -17.23
N PRO A 187 0.53 5.86 -16.57
CA PRO A 187 1.27 6.89 -17.27
C PRO A 187 2.32 6.32 -18.21
N ARG A 188 2.78 5.06 -18.03
CA ARG A 188 3.81 4.47 -18.89
C ARG A 188 3.41 4.51 -20.36
N HIS A 189 2.14 4.24 -20.69
CA HIS A 189 1.60 4.34 -22.07
C HIS A 189 1.73 5.72 -22.71
N LYS A 190 1.63 6.80 -21.92
CA LYS A 190 1.78 8.18 -22.42
C LYS A 190 3.24 8.59 -22.56
N PHE A 191 4.10 7.99 -21.75
CA PHE A 191 5.54 8.22 -21.73
C PHE A 191 6.31 7.11 -22.45
N TYR A 192 5.66 6.22 -23.24
CA TYR A 192 6.31 5.06 -23.84
C TYR A 192 7.57 5.49 -24.62
N PHE A 193 8.67 4.89 -24.21
CA PHE A 193 9.97 4.89 -24.86
C PHE A 193 10.07 3.47 -25.44
N GLU A 194 10.03 3.34 -26.76
CA GLU A 194 10.58 2.11 -27.35
C GLU A 194 12.09 2.19 -27.09
N GLU A 195 12.61 1.21 -26.34
CA GLU A 195 14.02 0.84 -26.54
C GLU A 195 14.13 0.48 -28.02
N PRO A 196 15.11 1.01 -28.77
CA PRO A 196 15.37 0.49 -30.10
C PRO A 196 15.60 -1.00 -29.91
N LYS A 197 14.68 -1.83 -30.40
CA LYS A 197 14.94 -3.25 -30.52
C LYS A 197 16.14 -3.32 -31.44
N GLU A 198 17.24 -3.85 -30.94
CA GLU A 198 18.16 -4.54 -31.83
C GLU A 198 17.35 -5.70 -32.39
N GLU A 199 16.67 -5.46 -33.51
CA GLU A 199 16.22 -6.55 -34.35
C GLU A 199 17.49 -7.28 -34.78
N GLU A 200 17.76 -8.42 -34.13
CA GLU A 200 18.47 -9.52 -34.77
C GLU A 200 17.66 -9.88 -36.01
N SER A 201 17.89 -9.11 -37.07
CA SER A 201 17.46 -9.45 -38.41
C SER A 201 18.33 -10.62 -38.83
N GLU A 202 17.79 -11.83 -38.75
CA GLU A 202 18.24 -12.96 -39.57
C GLU A 202 17.85 -12.72 -41.05
N GLU A 203 18.16 -11.53 -41.58
CA GLU A 203 18.12 -11.25 -43.01
C GLU A 203 19.56 -11.25 -43.52
N SER A 204 19.82 -12.22 -44.39
CA SER A 204 21.03 -12.40 -45.17
C SER A 204 21.62 -11.07 -45.66
N GLU A 205 22.93 -10.90 -45.48
CA GLU A 205 23.76 -9.72 -45.80
C GLU A 205 23.84 -9.33 -47.30
N GLU A 206 22.82 -9.56 -48.12
CA GLU A 206 22.85 -9.18 -49.54
C GLU A 206 21.97 -7.94 -49.81
N GLU A 207 22.67 -6.83 -50.07
CA GLU A 207 22.22 -5.53 -50.60
C GLU A 207 21.35 -4.64 -49.68
N ARG A 208 21.96 -4.09 -48.64
CA ARG A 208 21.47 -2.85 -48.00
C ARG A 208 22.07 -1.65 -48.74
N THR A 209 21.25 -0.77 -49.33
CA THR A 209 21.79 0.37 -50.10
C THR A 209 22.14 1.54 -49.18
N GLU A 210 23.09 2.39 -49.58
CA GLU A 210 23.53 3.58 -48.83
C GLU A 210 22.36 4.53 -48.48
N LYS A 211 21.28 4.52 -49.28
CA LYS A 211 20.05 5.27 -48.99
C LYS A 211 19.25 4.69 -47.83
N ASP A 212 19.18 3.37 -47.71
CA ASP A 212 18.46 2.69 -46.62
C ASP A 212 19.15 2.95 -45.28
N GLU A 213 20.49 3.00 -45.26
CA GLU A 213 21.24 3.32 -44.04
C GLU A 213 21.05 4.75 -43.59
N ILE A 214 21.03 5.71 -44.52
CA ILE A 214 20.79 7.13 -44.21
C ILE A 214 19.36 7.34 -43.68
N GLU A 215 18.36 6.70 -44.31
CA GLU A 215 16.96 6.80 -43.87
C GLU A 215 16.76 6.17 -42.48
N ILE A 216 17.37 5.01 -42.20
CA ILE A 216 17.37 4.40 -40.85
C ILE A 216 18.08 5.32 -39.83
N MET A 217 19.17 5.98 -40.22
CA MET A 217 19.91 6.87 -39.34
C MET A 217 19.12 8.15 -39.04
N GLU A 218 18.44 8.73 -40.03
CA GLU A 218 17.54 9.88 -39.86
C GLU A 218 16.34 9.53 -38.97
N ILE A 219 15.70 8.37 -39.19
CA ILE A 219 14.61 7.88 -38.32
C ILE A 219 15.09 7.71 -36.89
N LYS A 220 16.26 7.11 -36.66
CA LYS A 220 16.85 6.96 -35.32
C LYS A 220 17.16 8.31 -34.67
N VAL A 221 17.65 9.30 -35.43
CA VAL A 221 17.93 10.65 -34.91
C VAL A 221 16.64 11.38 -34.54
N GLU A 222 15.60 11.31 -35.37
CA GLU A 222 14.29 11.90 -35.09
C GLU A 222 13.61 11.22 -33.88
N GLU A 223 13.67 9.89 -33.79
CA GLU A 223 13.15 9.14 -32.64
C GLU A 223 13.90 9.46 -31.36
N ASN A 224 15.23 9.58 -31.41
CA ASN A 224 16.04 9.91 -30.25
C ASN A 224 15.74 11.34 -29.76
N GLY A 225 15.60 12.31 -30.68
CA GLY A 225 15.17 13.67 -30.35
C GLY A 225 13.75 13.74 -29.78
N ARG A 226 12.82 12.94 -30.31
CA ARG A 226 11.45 12.83 -29.80
C ARG A 226 11.42 12.13 -28.43
N ASN A 227 12.26 11.13 -28.20
CA ASN A 227 12.37 10.41 -26.92
C ASN A 227 13.02 11.30 -25.84
N GLU A 228 14.05 12.07 -26.14
CA GLU A 228 14.59 13.07 -25.21
C GLU A 228 13.53 14.11 -24.80
N SER A 229 12.66 14.52 -25.72
CA SER A 229 11.56 15.46 -25.42
C SER A 229 10.51 14.90 -24.47
N LYS A 230 10.36 13.56 -24.41
CA LYS A 230 9.42 12.86 -23.54
C LYS A 230 10.00 12.60 -22.14
N ARG A 231 11.33 12.47 -22.00
CA ARG A 231 11.99 12.24 -20.71
C ARG A 231 11.81 13.42 -19.76
N ILE A 232 11.64 13.12 -18.48
CA ILE A 232 11.43 14.14 -17.44
C ILE A 232 12.80 14.62 -16.96
N ARG A 233 13.05 15.93 -17.07
CA ARG A 233 14.26 16.54 -16.50
C ARG A 233 14.16 16.56 -14.99
N VAL A 234 15.26 16.20 -14.33
CA VAL A 234 15.36 16.25 -12.88
C VAL A 234 16.54 17.09 -12.43
N LYS A 235 16.33 17.86 -11.36
CA LYS A 235 17.35 18.73 -10.74
C LYS A 235 17.64 18.23 -9.33
N LYS A 236 18.87 18.46 -8.85
CA LYS A 236 19.21 18.17 -7.44
C LYS A 236 18.34 19.04 -6.53
N LEU A 237 17.74 18.44 -5.50
CA LEU A 237 17.09 19.24 -4.46
C LEU A 237 18.14 20.02 -3.67
N LYS A 238 17.69 21.14 -3.10
CA LYS A 238 18.40 21.79 -2.00
C LYS A 238 18.52 20.81 -0.82
N GLU A 239 19.63 20.92 -0.08
CA GLU A 239 20.01 19.96 0.95
C GLU A 239 18.99 19.87 2.09
N ASP A 240 18.42 21.00 2.52
CA ASP A 240 17.33 21.08 3.50
C ASP A 240 16.10 20.28 3.07
N MET A 241 15.68 20.45 1.81
CA MET A 241 14.53 19.77 1.25
C MET A 241 14.79 18.26 1.05
N LEU A 242 16.02 17.90 0.66
CA LEU A 242 16.44 16.50 0.54
C LEU A 242 16.43 15.81 1.92
N ASN A 243 17.00 16.44 2.95
CA ASN A 243 17.02 15.94 4.31
C ASN A 243 15.59 15.74 4.86
N SER A 244 14.67 16.65 4.55
CA SER A 244 13.24 16.50 4.89
C SER A 244 12.60 15.28 4.21
N LYS A 245 12.90 15.02 2.93
CA LYS A 245 12.41 13.84 2.20
C LYS A 245 12.98 12.53 2.73
N ILE A 246 14.26 12.52 3.08
CA ILE A 246 14.93 11.40 3.75
C ILE A 246 14.25 11.11 5.09
N ALA A 247 14.05 12.14 5.93
CA ALA A 247 13.40 11.99 7.23
C ALA A 247 11.96 11.45 7.12
N HIS A 248 11.17 11.94 6.15
CA HIS A 248 9.83 11.41 5.88
C HIS A 248 9.85 9.94 5.44
N THR A 249 10.83 9.55 4.63
CA THR A 249 10.99 8.17 4.18
C THR A 249 11.36 7.26 5.35
N MET A 250 12.30 7.70 6.20
CA MET A 250 12.67 6.99 7.43
C MET A 250 11.49 6.86 8.39
N LEU A 251 10.70 7.92 8.58
CA LEU A 251 9.49 7.88 9.40
C LEU A 251 8.47 6.90 8.83
N THR A 252 8.29 6.86 7.52
CA THR A 252 7.42 5.88 6.85
C THR A 252 7.90 4.45 7.12
N ALA A 253 9.20 4.19 7.03
CA ALA A 253 9.79 2.89 7.34
C ALA A 253 9.58 2.52 8.81
N ALA A 254 9.86 3.42 9.75
CA ALA A 254 9.63 3.20 11.18
C ALA A 254 8.15 2.92 11.48
N PHE A 255 7.23 3.72 10.93
CA PHE A 255 5.79 3.54 11.09
C PHE A 255 5.31 2.20 10.54
N SER A 256 5.81 1.79 9.36
CA SER A 256 5.47 0.52 8.72
C SER A 256 5.90 -0.72 9.52
N VAL A 257 6.90 -0.57 10.39
CA VAL A 257 7.35 -1.62 11.31
C VAL A 257 6.59 -1.54 12.62
N LEU A 258 6.53 -0.37 13.27
CA LEU A 258 6.03 -0.23 14.64
C LEU A 258 4.51 -0.35 14.75
N MET A 259 3.74 0.21 13.81
CA MET A 259 2.28 0.27 13.94
C MET A 259 1.60 -1.10 13.97
N PRO A 260 1.98 -2.09 13.14
CA PRO A 260 1.43 -3.43 13.25
C PRO A 260 1.59 -4.06 14.64
N TRP A 261 2.71 -3.83 15.33
CA TRP A 261 2.96 -4.39 16.66
C TRP A 261 2.03 -3.84 17.74
N MET A 262 1.39 -2.70 17.50
CA MET A 262 0.34 -2.21 18.40
C MET A 262 -0.79 -3.22 18.54
N ALA A 263 -1.15 -3.95 17.47
CA ALA A 263 -2.16 -4.99 17.54
C ALA A 263 -1.73 -6.17 18.43
N VAL A 264 -0.43 -6.52 18.42
CA VAL A 264 0.13 -7.58 19.28
C VAL A 264 0.08 -7.17 20.74
N LEU A 265 0.53 -5.94 21.06
CA LEU A 265 0.49 -5.41 22.42
C LEU A 265 -0.94 -5.38 22.96
N MET A 266 -1.88 -4.87 22.15
CA MET A 266 -3.29 -4.84 22.53
C MET A 266 -3.86 -6.24 22.74
N ALA A 267 -3.57 -7.20 21.85
CA ALA A 267 -4.01 -8.58 22.02
C ALA A 267 -3.41 -9.26 23.25
N TYR A 268 -2.17 -8.90 23.63
CA TYR A 268 -1.51 -9.45 24.81
C TYR A 268 -2.13 -8.93 26.13
N PHE A 269 -2.44 -7.64 26.20
CA PHE A 269 -3.01 -7.03 27.42
C PHE A 269 -4.53 -7.18 27.55
N THR A 270 -5.22 -7.65 26.52
CA THR A 270 -6.66 -7.91 26.60
C THR A 270 -6.93 -9.27 27.25
N LYS A 271 -7.56 -9.27 28.44
CA LYS A 271 -8.07 -10.50 29.09
C LYS A 271 -9.25 -11.09 28.31
N PRO A 272 -9.52 -12.41 28.40
CA PRO A 272 -8.88 -13.49 29.21
C PRO A 272 -7.60 -14.13 28.63
N ILE A 273 -6.89 -14.95 29.43
CA ILE A 273 -5.54 -15.54 29.14
C ILE A 273 -5.46 -16.32 27.82
N GLY A 274 -6.55 -16.96 27.36
CA GLY A 274 -6.62 -17.62 26.05
C GLY A 274 -6.33 -16.69 24.85
N PHE A 275 -6.38 -15.38 25.06
CA PHE A 275 -5.99 -14.35 24.09
C PHE A 275 -4.46 -14.27 23.88
N ALA A 276 -3.63 -14.84 24.76
CA ALA A 276 -2.19 -14.95 24.54
C ALA A 276 -1.84 -15.79 23.29
N CYS A 277 -2.70 -16.76 22.92
CA CYS A 277 -2.54 -17.48 21.65
C CYS A 277 -2.78 -16.56 20.43
N ARG A 278 -3.60 -15.52 20.59
CA ARG A 278 -3.85 -14.52 19.54
C ARG A 278 -2.69 -13.54 19.40
N SER A 279 -2.12 -13.09 20.52
CA SER A 279 -0.91 -12.25 20.45
C SER A 279 0.25 -13.03 19.80
N LYS A 280 0.42 -14.32 20.10
CA LYS A 280 1.35 -15.21 19.38
C LYS A 280 1.03 -15.31 17.88
N TYR A 281 -0.25 -15.48 17.52
CA TYR A 281 -0.67 -15.52 16.11
C TYR A 281 -0.34 -14.22 15.38
N LEU A 282 -0.72 -13.07 15.95
CA LEU A 282 -0.44 -11.75 15.40
C LEU A 282 1.07 -11.44 15.37
N THR A 283 1.86 -12.03 16.27
CA THR A 283 3.32 -11.89 16.27
C THR A 283 3.93 -12.50 15.00
N VAL A 284 3.39 -13.63 14.50
CA VAL A 284 3.81 -14.22 13.21
C VAL A 284 3.53 -13.25 12.06
N VAL A 285 2.31 -12.69 12.00
CA VAL A 285 1.92 -11.68 10.99
C VAL A 285 2.85 -10.47 11.05
N CYS A 286 3.05 -9.89 12.24
CA CYS A 286 3.87 -8.69 12.42
C CYS A 286 5.35 -8.93 12.13
N SER A 287 5.85 -10.16 12.35
CA SER A 287 7.21 -10.54 12.03
C SER A 287 7.43 -10.60 10.51
N ILE A 288 6.48 -11.17 9.74
CA ILE A 288 6.51 -11.15 8.27
C ILE A 288 6.56 -9.71 7.77
N TRP A 289 5.66 -8.86 8.28
CA TRP A 289 5.62 -7.44 7.92
C TRP A 289 6.89 -6.69 8.29
N THR A 290 7.45 -6.93 9.47
CA THR A 290 8.69 -6.28 9.92
C THR A 290 9.85 -6.63 9.00
N ILE A 291 10.07 -7.92 8.72
CA ILE A 291 11.15 -8.38 7.84
C ILE A 291 10.98 -7.79 6.44
N ASN A 292 9.77 -7.85 5.88
CA ASN A 292 9.51 -7.37 4.52
C ASN A 292 9.59 -5.84 4.40
N SER A 293 9.17 -5.08 5.42
CA SER A 293 9.31 -3.62 5.45
C SER A 293 10.77 -3.21 5.55
N LEU A 294 11.57 -3.89 6.38
CA LEU A 294 13.01 -3.64 6.48
C LEU A 294 13.73 -3.99 5.18
N LEU A 295 13.42 -5.14 4.56
CA LEU A 295 13.99 -5.54 3.29
C LEU A 295 13.65 -4.54 2.18
N ALA A 296 12.39 -4.11 2.08
CA ALA A 296 11.96 -3.12 1.10
C ALA A 296 12.66 -1.77 1.32
N TYR A 297 12.84 -1.34 2.57
CA TYR A 297 13.57 -0.12 2.89
C TYR A 297 15.06 -0.22 2.53
N ILE A 298 15.73 -1.35 2.81
CA ILE A 298 17.14 -1.57 2.42
C ILE A 298 17.30 -1.55 0.89
N LEU A 299 16.37 -2.15 0.15
CA LEU A 299 16.39 -2.12 -1.31
C LEU A 299 16.16 -0.70 -1.85
N HIS A 300 15.26 0.05 -1.23
CA HIS A 300 15.05 1.46 -1.55
C HIS A 300 16.32 2.31 -1.33
N LEU A 301 17.05 2.07 -0.22
CA LEU A 301 18.35 2.71 0.02
C LEU A 301 19.38 2.39 -1.07
N ARG A 302 19.43 1.13 -1.54
CA ARG A 302 20.31 0.70 -2.64
C ARG A 302 19.93 1.33 -3.99
N GLY A 303 18.69 1.79 -4.13
CA GLY A 303 18.17 2.42 -5.33
C GLY A 303 17.45 1.43 -6.24
N GLU A 304 16.30 1.86 -6.75
CA GLU A 304 15.42 1.05 -7.60
C GLU A 304 15.31 1.66 -9.00
N LYS A 305 15.40 0.82 -10.03
CA LYS A 305 15.18 1.21 -11.43
C LYS A 305 13.69 1.24 -11.81
N SER A 306 12.87 0.41 -11.18
CA SER A 306 11.43 0.27 -11.46
C SER A 306 10.62 0.27 -10.16
N VAL A 307 9.30 0.43 -10.28
CA VAL A 307 8.36 0.48 -9.14
C VAL A 307 8.25 -0.85 -8.41
N SER A 308 8.31 -1.95 -9.16
CA SER A 308 8.31 -3.30 -8.60
C SER A 308 9.67 -3.70 -8.02
N GLY A 309 10.75 -2.97 -8.38
CA GLY A 309 12.12 -3.36 -8.10
C GLY A 309 12.49 -4.68 -8.79
N HIS A 310 13.30 -5.48 -8.11
CA HIS A 310 13.75 -6.79 -8.62
C HIS A 310 12.60 -7.81 -8.69
N LYS A 311 12.50 -8.58 -9.78
CA LYS A 311 11.41 -9.56 -10.02
C LYS A 311 11.25 -10.58 -8.88
N TYR A 312 12.34 -11.17 -8.37
CA TYR A 312 12.28 -12.11 -7.24
C TYR A 312 11.75 -11.49 -5.95
N ILE A 313 12.19 -10.26 -5.61
CA ILE A 313 11.68 -9.55 -4.43
C ILE A 313 10.21 -9.21 -4.61
N HIS A 314 9.83 -8.81 -5.82
CA HIS A 314 8.44 -8.57 -6.15
C HIS A 314 7.57 -9.81 -5.94
N GLY A 315 7.99 -10.97 -6.46
CA GLY A 315 7.32 -12.25 -6.22
C GLY A 315 7.26 -12.60 -4.73
N TRP A 316 8.34 -12.40 -3.98
CA TRP A 316 8.40 -12.65 -2.54
C TRP A 316 7.37 -11.82 -1.76
N PHE A 317 7.30 -10.51 -1.99
CA PHE A 317 6.31 -9.66 -1.32
C PHE A 317 4.87 -10.05 -1.70
N CYS A 318 4.61 -10.43 -2.95
CA CYS A 318 3.29 -10.92 -3.35
C CYS A 318 2.92 -12.23 -2.63
N LEU A 319 3.85 -13.18 -2.55
CA LEU A 319 3.65 -14.44 -1.83
C LEU A 319 3.34 -14.18 -0.35
N CYS A 320 4.11 -13.31 0.31
CA CYS A 320 3.83 -12.89 1.68
C CYS A 320 2.45 -12.25 1.81
N GLY A 321 2.02 -11.42 0.86
CA GLY A 321 0.67 -10.85 0.83
C GLY A 321 -0.44 -11.91 0.81
N VAL A 322 -0.29 -12.94 -0.02
CA VAL A 322 -1.22 -14.08 -0.07
C VAL A 322 -1.24 -14.82 1.27
N ILE A 323 -0.07 -15.08 1.87
CA ILE A 323 0.04 -15.68 3.20
C ILE A 323 -0.69 -14.84 4.24
N ILE A 324 -0.52 -13.51 4.23
CA ILE A 324 -1.20 -12.60 5.17
C ILE A 324 -2.72 -12.65 5.01
N ILE A 325 -3.25 -12.73 3.78
CA ILE A 325 -4.70 -12.89 3.55
C ILE A 325 -5.21 -14.20 4.13
N ILE A 326 -4.49 -15.31 3.90
CA ILE A 326 -4.84 -16.61 4.48
C ILE A 326 -4.82 -16.51 6.00
N LEU A 327 -3.78 -15.91 6.58
CA LEU A 327 -3.65 -15.74 8.02
C LEU A 327 -4.77 -14.85 8.60
N PHE A 328 -5.19 -13.80 7.91
CA PHE A 328 -6.32 -12.96 8.35
C PHE A 328 -7.66 -13.66 8.21
N THR A 329 -7.84 -14.44 7.14
CA THR A 329 -9.05 -15.26 6.97
C THR A 329 -9.15 -16.30 8.09
N LEU A 330 -8.07 -17.01 8.38
CA LEU A 330 -7.98 -17.96 9.49
C LEU A 330 -8.22 -17.28 10.83
N LEU A 331 -7.60 -16.12 11.09
CA LEU A 331 -7.82 -15.37 12.32
C LEU A 331 -9.29 -14.95 12.46
N GLY A 332 -9.96 -14.53 11.38
CA GLY A 332 -11.37 -14.20 11.43
C GLY A 332 -12.29 -15.40 11.67
N LEU A 333 -11.96 -16.56 11.11
CA LEU A 333 -12.64 -17.81 11.41
C LEU A 333 -12.44 -18.23 12.87
N LEU A 334 -11.20 -18.14 13.37
CA LEU A 334 -10.86 -18.46 14.75
C LEU A 334 -11.51 -17.53 15.77
N SER A 335 -11.73 -16.25 15.43
CA SER A 335 -12.46 -15.31 16.28
C SER A 335 -13.95 -15.63 16.41
N ASN A 336 -14.54 -16.40 15.49
CA ASN A 336 -15.94 -16.82 15.59
C ASN A 336 -16.14 -18.09 16.43
N THR A 337 -15.11 -18.91 16.67
CA THR A 337 -15.25 -20.19 17.38
C THR A 337 -14.07 -20.46 18.29
N GLN A 338 -14.28 -20.30 19.60
CA GLN A 338 -13.24 -20.47 20.60
C GLN A 338 -12.66 -21.90 20.66
N LEU A 339 -13.48 -22.93 20.42
CA LEU A 339 -13.04 -24.32 20.42
C LEU A 339 -11.92 -24.58 19.39
N TRP A 340 -11.89 -23.83 18.29
CA TRP A 340 -10.87 -24.00 17.26
C TRP A 340 -9.49 -23.53 17.72
N TRP A 341 -9.42 -22.54 18.61
CA TRP A 341 -8.15 -22.16 19.26
C TRP A 341 -7.59 -23.30 20.08
N ILE A 342 -8.44 -23.98 20.87
CA ILE A 342 -8.02 -25.10 21.73
C ILE A 342 -7.61 -26.30 20.87
N ASN A 343 -8.38 -26.62 19.82
CA ASN A 343 -8.08 -27.77 18.96
C ASN A 343 -6.77 -27.59 18.16
N LEU A 344 -6.44 -26.38 17.74
CA LEU A 344 -5.24 -26.11 16.93
C LEU A 344 -3.99 -25.80 17.75
N PHE A 345 -4.15 -25.13 18.90
CA PHE A 345 -3.04 -24.61 19.70
C PHE A 345 -2.98 -25.19 21.13
N GLY A 346 -3.89 -26.12 21.45
CA GLY A 346 -3.92 -26.88 22.70
C GLY A 346 -4.61 -26.17 23.86
N ASN A 347 -4.67 -26.86 25.01
CA ASN A 347 -5.33 -26.40 26.24
C ASN A 347 -4.72 -25.11 26.82
N SER A 348 -3.52 -24.72 26.39
CA SER A 348 -2.92 -23.43 26.77
C SER A 348 -3.72 -22.21 26.28
N CYS A 349 -4.64 -22.40 25.33
CA CYS A 349 -5.53 -21.37 24.81
C CYS A 349 -6.94 -21.39 25.44
N ILE A 350 -7.14 -22.15 26.53
CA ILE A 350 -8.36 -22.07 27.34
C ILE A 350 -8.48 -20.64 27.90
N THR A 351 -9.66 -20.03 27.75
CA THR A 351 -9.92 -18.71 28.32
C THR A 351 -10.25 -18.87 29.79
N ASP A 352 -9.22 -18.87 30.64
CA ASP A 352 -9.46 -18.64 32.06
C ASP A 352 -9.75 -17.16 32.30
N CYS A 353 -10.91 -16.92 32.91
CA CYS A 353 -11.46 -15.62 33.24
C CYS A 353 -10.98 -15.05 34.59
N SER A 354 -10.04 -15.75 35.25
CA SER A 354 -9.59 -15.47 36.61
C SER A 354 -8.96 -14.07 36.81
#